data_AF-D1A9M4-F1
#
_entry.id   AF-D1A9M4-F1
#
_cell.length_a   1.000
_cell.length_b   1.000
_cell.length_c   1.000
_cell.angle_alpha   90.00
_cell.angle_beta   90.00
_cell.angle_gamma   90.00
#
_symmetry.space_group_name_H-M   'P 1'
#
loop_
_entity.id
_entity.type
_entity.pdbx_description
1 polymer ?
#
loop_
_entity_poly.entity_id
_entity_poly.type
_entity_poly.pdbx_seq_one_letter_code
_entity_poly.pdbx_strand_id
1 'polypeptide(L)'
;MHGPPPPPPPHGPPPGWPPQPGTPSFPPSPPAPQAVPADAPIGLPRRLAAWTIDVLVVAALVGLVGTVTYHRLADYVASLGTRLAAVGVWDLLISRGDLTGIAATTARSAWDGAVSIVIQGFIALVVLQWLYQFAALVWTGRTLGKAVLGLRVHAASGDRRVGLSRSWRRATVTTVCESGVYSLACVLLLTGRFFVSFLCWLAAVALLAANGLTMLAGRRRRSLADLLGGTVVERGALLRTAAQAARQGVQAASGSARRLGRRLRERTAQHAPYPPAAPPQARPGPAQFQQPGYPPPPPGGAPPHSP
;
A
#
# COMPACT_ATOMS: atom_id res chain seq x y z
N MET A 1 -0.49 -41.45 7.63
CA MET A 1 0.86 -40.89 7.38
C MET A 1 1.39 -40.36 8.71
N HIS A 2 2.31 -41.09 9.34
CA HIS A 2 2.94 -40.66 10.59
C HIS A 2 4.09 -39.68 10.26
N GLY A 3 4.03 -38.48 10.84
CA GLY A 3 5.11 -37.49 10.72
C GLY A 3 6.36 -37.90 11.52
N PRO A 4 7.53 -37.32 11.22
CA PRO A 4 8.77 -37.59 11.94
C PRO A 4 8.63 -37.19 13.44
N PRO A 5 9.25 -37.94 14.36
CA PRO A 5 9.22 -37.62 15.78
C PRO A 5 9.90 -36.27 16.06
N PRO A 6 9.45 -35.53 17.08
CA PRO A 6 10.06 -34.26 17.47
C PRO A 6 11.51 -34.48 17.93
N PRO A 7 12.40 -33.49 17.70
CA PRO A 7 13.78 -33.56 18.18
C PRO A 7 13.83 -33.59 19.72
N PRO A 8 14.84 -34.26 20.31
CA PRO A 8 15.02 -34.29 21.74
C PRO A 8 15.28 -32.88 22.31
N PRO A 9 14.85 -32.59 23.54
CA PRO A 9 15.10 -31.31 24.18
C PRO A 9 16.63 -31.09 24.35
N PRO A 10 17.10 -29.85 24.23
CA PRO A 10 18.51 -29.52 24.44
C PRO A 10 18.91 -29.91 25.87
N HIS A 11 19.97 -30.72 26.00
CA HIS A 11 20.53 -31.08 27.30
C HIS A 11 21.06 -29.84 28.01
N GLY A 12 20.26 -29.32 28.94
CA GLY A 12 20.73 -28.36 29.94
C GLY A 12 21.68 -29.05 30.92
N PRO A 13 22.63 -28.31 31.51
CA PRO A 13 23.48 -28.86 32.56
C PRO A 13 22.61 -29.33 33.75
N PRO A 14 23.01 -30.43 34.41
CA PRO A 14 22.25 -30.99 35.52
C PRO A 14 22.12 -29.98 36.69
N PRO A 15 20.97 -29.93 37.38
CA PRO A 15 20.77 -29.04 38.52
C PRO A 15 21.78 -29.36 39.64
N GLY A 16 22.50 -28.34 40.12
CA GLY A 16 23.35 -28.46 41.33
C GLY A 16 24.86 -28.33 41.12
N TRP A 17 25.34 -28.06 39.89
CA TRP A 17 26.75 -27.76 39.70
C TRP A 17 27.10 -26.34 40.21
N PRO A 18 28.12 -26.20 41.07
CA PRO A 18 28.60 -24.88 41.45
C PRO A 18 29.17 -24.16 40.23
N PRO A 19 28.94 -22.84 40.08
CA PRO A 19 29.50 -22.07 38.99
C PRO A 19 31.02 -22.18 39.01
N GLN A 20 31.63 -22.52 37.87
CA GLN A 20 33.09 -22.62 37.75
C GLN A 20 33.74 -21.28 38.14
N PRO A 21 34.65 -21.25 39.11
CA PRO A 21 35.42 -20.06 39.45
C PRO A 21 36.28 -19.66 38.24
N GLY A 22 36.04 -18.47 37.70
CA GLY A 22 36.85 -17.92 36.60
C GLY A 22 36.16 -17.83 35.24
N THR A 23 34.89 -18.21 35.10
CA THR A 23 34.14 -17.79 33.90
C THR A 23 33.96 -16.27 33.94
N PRO A 24 34.53 -15.51 33.00
CA PRO A 24 34.31 -14.06 32.95
C PRO A 24 32.81 -13.82 32.86
N SER A 25 32.30 -12.97 33.75
CA SER A 25 30.92 -12.50 33.72
C SER A 25 30.71 -11.73 32.43
N PHE A 26 30.32 -12.42 31.36
CA PHE A 26 29.90 -11.76 30.16
C PHE A 26 28.70 -10.87 30.54
N PRO A 27 28.74 -9.57 30.22
CA PRO A 27 27.58 -8.72 30.46
C PRO A 27 26.37 -9.39 29.80
N PRO A 28 25.20 -9.36 30.45
CA PRO A 28 24.00 -10.00 29.93
C PRO A 28 23.84 -9.60 28.46
N SER A 29 23.75 -10.61 27.60
CA SER A 29 23.56 -10.38 26.17
C SER A 29 22.40 -9.39 26.02
N PRO A 30 22.57 -8.28 25.28
CA PRO A 30 21.50 -7.32 25.12
C PRO A 30 20.26 -8.09 24.63
N PRO A 31 19.07 -7.80 25.19
CA PRO A 31 17.86 -8.54 24.84
C PRO A 31 17.76 -8.60 23.33
N ALA A 32 17.60 -9.82 22.80
CA ALA A 32 17.45 -10.03 21.36
C ALA A 32 16.43 -9.01 20.84
N PRO A 33 16.73 -8.25 19.77
CA PRO A 33 15.84 -7.23 19.26
C PRO A 33 14.46 -7.84 19.12
N GLN A 34 13.49 -7.37 19.91
CA GLN A 34 12.11 -7.85 19.82
C GLN A 34 11.73 -7.73 18.34
N ALA A 35 11.39 -8.86 17.72
CA ALA A 35 10.96 -8.88 16.35
C ALA A 35 9.79 -7.91 16.24
N VAL A 36 10.00 -6.76 15.58
CA VAL A 36 8.94 -5.78 15.38
C VAL A 36 7.76 -6.53 14.80
N PRO A 37 6.56 -6.45 15.42
CA PRO A 37 5.40 -7.21 14.99
C PRO A 37 5.24 -7.07 13.48
N ALA A 38 5.15 -8.19 12.77
CA ALA A 38 5.04 -8.24 11.31
C ALA A 38 3.83 -7.45 10.77
N ASP A 39 2.91 -7.07 11.67
CA ASP A 39 1.63 -6.43 11.40
C ASP A 39 1.63 -4.90 11.48
N ALA A 40 2.79 -4.24 11.57
CA ALA A 40 2.84 -2.78 11.62
C ALA A 40 2.09 -2.16 10.40
N PRO A 41 0.98 -1.43 10.60
CA PRO A 41 0.06 -1.03 9.54
C PRO A 41 0.80 -0.24 8.45
N ILE A 42 0.50 -0.52 7.19
CA ILE A 42 1.00 0.29 6.06
C ILE A 42 0.42 1.69 6.21
N GLY A 43 1.27 2.72 6.19
CA GLY A 43 0.84 4.11 6.22
C GLY A 43 -0.10 4.42 5.04
N LEU A 44 -1.17 5.14 5.33
CA LEU A 44 -2.16 5.64 4.37
C LEU A 44 -1.54 6.28 3.09
N PRO A 45 -0.49 7.13 3.15
CA PRO A 45 0.03 7.80 1.94
C PRO A 45 0.58 6.83 0.89
N ARG A 46 1.22 5.73 1.30
CA ARG A 46 1.77 4.75 0.36
C ARG A 46 0.68 3.94 -0.34
N ARG A 47 -0.44 3.69 0.35
CA ARG A 47 -1.59 3.01 -0.25
C ARG A 47 -2.29 3.91 -1.26
N LEU A 48 -2.46 5.20 -0.92
CA LEU A 48 -2.98 6.19 -1.85
C LEU A 48 -2.07 6.30 -3.07
N ALA A 49 -0.76 6.43 -2.90
CA ALA A 49 0.16 6.52 -4.04
C ALA A 49 0.11 5.27 -4.95
N ALA A 50 0.00 4.06 -4.38
CA ALA A 50 -0.16 2.83 -5.20
C ALA A 50 -1.47 2.89 -6.00
N TRP A 51 -2.55 3.30 -5.34
CA TRP A 51 -3.85 3.43 -5.95
C TRP A 51 -3.85 4.50 -7.05
N THR A 52 -3.24 5.66 -6.82
CA THR A 52 -3.11 6.73 -7.82
C THR A 52 -2.37 6.24 -9.07
N ILE A 53 -1.28 5.48 -8.91
CA ILE A 53 -0.57 4.91 -10.06
C ILE A 53 -1.48 3.95 -10.84
N ASP A 54 -2.19 3.06 -10.14
CA ASP A 54 -3.12 2.13 -10.79
C ASP A 54 -4.25 2.89 -11.52
N VAL A 55 -4.77 3.98 -10.93
CA VAL A 55 -5.76 4.88 -11.57
C VAL A 55 -5.18 5.55 -12.82
N LEU A 56 -3.94 6.02 -12.78
CA LEU A 56 -3.30 6.63 -13.96
C LEU A 56 -3.13 5.63 -15.10
N VAL A 57 -2.82 4.37 -14.80
CA VAL A 57 -2.76 3.31 -15.82
C VAL A 57 -4.12 3.07 -16.45
N VAL A 58 -5.19 3.00 -15.63
CA VAL A 58 -6.56 2.87 -16.15
C VAL A 58 -6.98 4.11 -16.94
N ALA A 59 -6.61 5.32 -16.50
CA ALA A 59 -6.89 6.56 -17.22
C ALA A 59 -6.18 6.61 -18.58
N ALA A 60 -4.94 6.14 -18.67
CA ALA A 60 -4.23 6.01 -19.94
C ALA A 60 -4.94 5.02 -20.88
N LEU A 61 -5.46 3.91 -20.34
CA LEU A 61 -6.25 2.96 -21.11
C LEU A 61 -7.57 3.56 -21.62
N VAL A 62 -8.26 4.35 -20.78
CA VAL A 62 -9.45 5.11 -21.18
C VAL A 62 -9.12 6.07 -22.32
N GLY A 63 -8.01 6.80 -22.20
CA GLY A 63 -7.54 7.71 -23.26
C GLY A 63 -7.30 6.97 -24.57
N LEU A 64 -6.57 5.85 -24.54
CA LEU A 64 -6.29 5.04 -25.73
C LEU A 64 -7.56 4.52 -26.40
N VAL A 65 -8.48 3.92 -25.64
CA VAL A 65 -9.75 3.40 -26.16
C VAL A 65 -10.63 4.54 -26.67
N GLY A 66 -10.65 5.68 -25.98
CA GLY A 66 -11.36 6.87 -26.38
C GLY A 66 -10.86 7.42 -27.72
N THR A 67 -9.54 7.53 -27.90
CA THR A 67 -8.92 7.95 -29.17
C THR A 67 -9.30 7.02 -30.33
N VAL A 68 -9.18 5.70 -30.14
CA VAL A 68 -9.59 4.72 -31.17
C VAL A 68 -11.08 4.83 -31.49
N THR A 69 -11.92 4.95 -30.47
CA THR A 69 -13.39 5.09 -30.65
C THR A 69 -13.73 6.38 -31.39
N TYR A 70 -13.05 7.48 -31.06
CA TYR A 70 -13.21 8.77 -31.73
C TYR A 70 -12.86 8.70 -33.22
N HIS A 71 -11.69 8.14 -33.57
CA HIS A 71 -11.29 8.00 -34.97
C HIS A 71 -12.27 7.11 -35.75
N ARG A 72 -12.71 5.98 -35.17
CA ARG A 72 -13.72 5.13 -35.79
C ARG A 72 -15.04 5.85 -36.01
N LEU A 73 -15.45 6.70 -35.07
CA LEU A 73 -16.66 7.51 -35.20
C LEU A 73 -16.50 8.60 -36.28
N ALA A 74 -15.35 9.26 -36.34
CA ALA A 74 -15.03 10.25 -37.36
C ALA A 74 -15.04 9.64 -38.76
N ASP A 75 -14.39 8.48 -38.95
CA ASP A 75 -14.39 7.74 -40.22
C ASP A 75 -15.80 7.30 -40.61
N TYR A 76 -16.58 6.82 -39.63
CA TYR A 76 -17.97 6.43 -39.85
C TYR A 76 -18.82 7.62 -40.34
N VAL A 77 -18.73 8.78 -39.67
CA VAL A 77 -19.44 10.01 -40.06
C VAL A 77 -18.99 10.52 -41.43
N ALA A 78 -17.69 10.51 -41.72
CA ALA A 78 -17.16 10.88 -43.03
C ALA A 78 -17.71 9.96 -44.13
N SER A 79 -17.76 8.65 -43.88
CA SER A 79 -18.33 7.66 -44.81
C SER A 79 -19.84 7.78 -45.00
N LEU A 80 -20.54 8.36 -44.01
CA LEU A 80 -21.96 8.64 -44.10
C LEU A 80 -22.21 9.85 -45.00
N GLY A 81 -21.39 10.89 -44.86
CA GLY A 81 -21.44 12.08 -45.70
C GLY A 81 -21.23 11.77 -47.18
N THR A 82 -20.26 10.92 -47.52
CA THR A 82 -20.02 10.50 -48.91
C THR A 82 -21.15 9.66 -49.47
N ARG A 83 -21.73 8.75 -48.67
CA ARG A 83 -22.90 7.95 -49.07
C ARG A 83 -24.14 8.82 -49.30
N LEU A 84 -24.41 9.76 -48.40
CA LEU A 84 -25.51 10.71 -48.54
C LEU A 84 -25.35 11.60 -49.77
N ALA A 85 -24.13 12.06 -50.06
CA ALA A 85 -23.85 12.83 -51.26
C ALA A 85 -24.08 12.03 -52.55
N ALA A 86 -23.73 10.73 -52.55
CA ALA A 86 -23.95 9.84 -53.70
C ALA A 86 -25.44 9.49 -53.91
N VAL A 87 -26.20 9.31 -52.83
CA VAL A 87 -27.62 8.93 -52.85
C VAL A 87 -28.54 10.14 -53.11
N GLY A 88 -28.15 11.32 -52.61
CA GLY A 88 -29.00 12.51 -52.50
C GLY A 88 -29.49 13.14 -53.82
N VAL A 89 -29.01 12.72 -54.99
CA VAL A 89 -29.58 13.20 -56.27
C VAL A 89 -30.55 12.18 -56.86
N TRP A 90 -30.23 10.90 -56.77
CA TRP A 90 -30.97 9.83 -57.44
C TRP A 90 -32.22 9.38 -56.67
N ASP A 91 -32.10 9.23 -55.34
CA ASP A 91 -33.26 8.88 -54.50
C ASP A 91 -34.24 10.04 -54.39
N LEU A 92 -33.77 11.28 -54.50
CA LEU A 92 -34.61 12.47 -54.56
C LEU A 92 -35.47 12.51 -55.84
N LEU A 93 -34.94 12.00 -56.95
CA LEU A 93 -35.65 11.87 -58.22
C LEU A 93 -36.67 10.70 -58.22
N ILE A 94 -36.35 9.58 -57.56
CA ILE A 94 -37.18 8.36 -57.59
C ILE A 94 -38.24 8.33 -56.48
N SER A 95 -38.00 8.96 -55.32
CA SER A 95 -38.85 8.88 -54.12
C SER A 95 -40.24 9.55 -54.25
N ARG A 96 -40.57 10.22 -55.37
CA ARG A 96 -41.84 10.94 -55.55
C ARG A 96 -42.19 11.91 -54.41
N GLY A 97 -41.18 12.40 -53.66
CA GLY A 97 -41.34 13.43 -52.63
C GLY A 97 -41.38 12.97 -51.17
N ASP A 98 -41.28 11.67 -50.83
CA ASP A 98 -41.15 11.26 -49.41
C ASP A 98 -39.70 11.37 -48.91
N LEU A 99 -39.25 12.60 -48.71
CA LEU A 99 -37.93 12.90 -48.16
C LEU A 99 -37.88 12.62 -46.64
N THR A 100 -39.01 12.72 -45.97
CA THR A 100 -39.13 12.57 -44.53
C THR A 100 -38.88 11.14 -44.07
N GLY A 101 -39.46 10.14 -44.74
CA GLY A 101 -39.25 8.73 -44.40
C GLY A 101 -37.82 8.26 -44.64
N ILE A 102 -37.23 8.65 -45.77
CA ILE A 102 -35.84 8.31 -46.13
C ILE A 102 -34.85 8.98 -45.18
N ALA A 103 -35.07 10.25 -44.85
CA ALA A 103 -34.22 10.97 -43.89
C ALA A 103 -34.30 10.34 -42.49
N ALA A 104 -35.51 9.98 -42.02
CA ALA A 104 -35.69 9.38 -40.70
C ALA A 104 -35.03 7.98 -40.59
N THR A 105 -35.21 7.13 -41.59
CA THR A 105 -34.59 5.79 -41.62
C THR A 105 -33.08 5.86 -41.73
N THR A 106 -32.56 6.77 -42.57
CA THR A 106 -31.12 6.99 -42.71
C THR A 106 -30.53 7.54 -41.42
N ALA A 107 -31.14 8.56 -40.82
CA ALA A 107 -30.71 9.11 -39.54
C ALA A 107 -30.74 8.07 -38.41
N ARG A 108 -31.77 7.21 -38.39
CA ARG A 108 -31.87 6.11 -37.43
C ARG A 108 -30.74 5.11 -37.59
N SER A 109 -30.47 4.67 -38.83
CA SER A 109 -29.36 3.76 -39.12
C SER A 109 -27.99 4.37 -38.78
N ALA A 110 -27.83 5.67 -39.07
CA ALA A 110 -26.62 6.43 -38.74
C ALA A 110 -26.39 6.43 -37.23
N TRP A 111 -27.43 6.75 -36.46
CA TRP A 111 -27.43 6.75 -35.01
C TRP A 111 -27.09 5.37 -34.44
N ASP A 112 -27.76 4.32 -34.90
CA ASP A 112 -27.54 2.95 -34.39
C ASP A 112 -26.10 2.48 -34.66
N GLY A 113 -25.52 2.81 -35.82
CA GLY A 113 -24.11 2.53 -36.12
C GLY A 113 -23.14 3.33 -35.23
N ALA A 114 -23.40 4.61 -35.00
CA ALA A 114 -22.59 5.44 -34.09
C ALA A 114 -22.64 4.92 -32.65
N VAL A 115 -23.83 4.60 -32.15
CA VAL A 115 -24.04 4.00 -30.82
C VAL A 115 -23.30 2.67 -30.72
N SER A 116 -23.38 1.81 -31.73
CA SER A 116 -22.65 0.54 -31.75
C SER A 116 -21.13 0.72 -31.60
N ILE A 117 -20.53 1.70 -32.28
CA ILE A 117 -19.09 2.01 -32.14
C ILE A 117 -18.76 2.41 -30.70
N VAL A 118 -19.57 3.24 -30.07
CA VAL A 118 -19.36 3.68 -28.68
C VAL A 118 -19.55 2.52 -27.69
N ILE A 119 -20.55 1.66 -27.89
CA ILE A 119 -20.76 0.44 -27.09
C ILE A 119 -19.55 -0.48 -27.18
N GLN A 120 -19.00 -0.71 -28.38
CA GLN A 120 -17.78 -1.49 -28.58
C GLN A 120 -16.60 -0.88 -27.82
N GLY A 121 -16.47 0.45 -27.79
CA GLY A 121 -15.48 1.16 -26.99
C GLY A 121 -15.61 0.88 -25.49
N PHE A 122 -16.81 0.97 -24.92
CA PHE A 122 -17.05 0.63 -23.51
C PHE A 122 -16.75 -0.84 -23.19
N ILE A 123 -17.17 -1.77 -24.06
CA ILE A 123 -16.86 -3.20 -23.90
C ILE A 123 -15.35 -3.42 -23.92
N ALA A 124 -14.65 -2.84 -24.90
CA ALA A 124 -13.19 -2.93 -25.01
C ALA A 124 -12.50 -2.38 -23.76
N LEU A 125 -12.94 -1.24 -23.23
CA LEU A 125 -12.41 -0.65 -22.01
C LEU A 125 -12.54 -1.60 -20.81
N VAL A 126 -13.74 -2.14 -20.58
CA VAL A 126 -14.00 -3.08 -19.48
C VAL A 126 -13.14 -4.34 -19.61
N VAL A 127 -13.07 -4.92 -20.81
CA VAL A 127 -12.27 -6.12 -21.08
C VAL A 127 -10.77 -5.85 -20.88
N LEU A 128 -10.25 -4.75 -21.41
CA LEU A 128 -8.83 -4.40 -21.28
C LEU A 128 -8.45 -4.09 -19.82
N GLN A 129 -9.31 -3.38 -19.08
CA GLN A 129 -9.08 -3.13 -17.66
C GLN A 129 -9.10 -4.45 -16.86
N TRP A 130 -10.04 -5.34 -17.16
CA TRP A 130 -10.08 -6.67 -16.56
C TRP A 130 -8.83 -7.49 -16.87
N LEU A 131 -8.39 -7.52 -18.13
CA LEU A 131 -7.18 -8.21 -18.55
C LEU A 131 -5.95 -7.66 -17.84
N TYR A 132 -5.82 -6.33 -17.74
CA TYR A 132 -4.75 -5.68 -17.00
C TYR A 132 -4.73 -6.13 -15.53
N GLN A 133 -5.87 -6.05 -14.84
CA GLN A 133 -5.97 -6.44 -13.43
C GLN A 133 -5.66 -7.93 -13.24
N PHE A 134 -6.23 -8.79 -14.09
CA PHE A 134 -6.03 -10.23 -14.03
C PHE A 134 -4.58 -10.63 -14.31
N ALA A 135 -3.98 -10.13 -15.40
CA ALA A 135 -2.61 -10.42 -15.78
C ALA A 135 -1.61 -9.93 -14.72
N ALA A 136 -1.81 -8.73 -14.19
CA ALA A 136 -0.96 -8.20 -13.12
C ALA A 136 -1.01 -9.09 -11.86
N LEU A 137 -2.21 -9.55 -11.47
CA LEU A 137 -2.39 -10.45 -10.33
C LEU A 137 -1.81 -11.84 -10.57
N VAL A 138 -2.00 -12.42 -11.75
CA VAL A 138 -1.51 -13.78 -12.07
C VAL A 138 0.01 -13.81 -12.21
N TRP A 139 0.60 -12.87 -12.96
CA TRP A 139 2.04 -12.90 -13.25
C TRP A 139 2.89 -12.41 -12.09
N THR A 140 2.46 -11.35 -11.40
CA THR A 140 3.32 -10.71 -10.39
C THR A 140 2.78 -10.81 -8.97
N GLY A 141 1.52 -11.23 -8.80
CA GLY A 141 0.82 -11.19 -7.51
C GLY A 141 0.54 -9.77 -7.01
N ARG A 142 0.63 -8.76 -7.89
CA ARG A 142 0.51 -7.33 -7.55
C ARG A 142 0.13 -6.50 -8.78
N THR A 143 -0.56 -5.38 -8.56
CA THR A 143 -0.78 -4.36 -9.61
C THR A 143 0.48 -3.53 -9.82
N LEU A 144 0.57 -2.77 -10.91
CA LEU A 144 1.79 -2.04 -11.28
C LEU A 144 2.15 -0.98 -10.23
N GLY A 145 1.18 -0.22 -9.71
CA GLY A 145 1.37 0.72 -8.61
C GLY A 145 1.81 0.04 -7.32
N LYS A 146 1.28 -1.15 -7.03
CA LYS A 146 1.75 -1.99 -5.90
C LYS A 146 3.16 -2.51 -6.13
N ALA A 147 3.54 -2.82 -7.37
CA ALA A 147 4.89 -3.26 -7.71
C ALA A 147 5.91 -2.14 -7.48
N VAL A 148 5.64 -0.94 -8.00
CA VAL A 148 6.47 0.26 -7.85
C VAL A 148 6.68 0.57 -6.36
N LEU A 149 5.63 0.45 -5.55
CA LEU A 149 5.70 0.70 -4.11
C LEU A 149 5.98 -0.54 -3.27
N GLY A 150 6.45 -1.65 -3.83
CA GLY A 150 6.87 -2.84 -3.07
C GLY A 150 5.78 -3.48 -2.19
N LEU A 151 4.50 -3.29 -2.53
CA LEU A 151 3.34 -3.90 -1.88
C LEU A 151 3.05 -5.26 -2.55
N ARG A 152 2.65 -6.26 -1.75
CA ARG A 152 2.37 -7.61 -2.26
C ARG A 152 1.03 -8.12 -1.73
N VAL A 153 0.23 -8.73 -2.61
CA VAL A 153 -1.05 -9.33 -2.23
C VAL A 153 -0.81 -10.78 -1.83
N HIS A 154 -1.29 -11.18 -0.65
CA HIS A 154 -1.25 -12.56 -0.17
C HIS A 154 -2.67 -13.11 0.00
N ALA A 155 -2.79 -14.44 -0.04
CA ALA A 155 -4.01 -15.11 0.32
C ALA A 155 -4.24 -14.97 1.84
N ALA A 156 -5.47 -14.73 2.28
CA ALA A 156 -5.78 -14.66 3.71
C ALA A 156 -5.55 -15.99 4.45
N SER A 157 -5.46 -17.10 3.71
CA SER A 157 -5.24 -18.46 4.22
C SER A 157 -3.77 -18.80 4.51
N GLY A 158 -2.85 -17.81 4.46
CA GLY A 158 -1.42 -18.03 4.70
C GLY A 158 -0.63 -18.55 3.49
N ASP A 159 -1.30 -18.83 2.38
CA ASP A 159 -0.66 -19.28 1.15
C ASP A 159 0.17 -18.16 0.49
N ARG A 160 1.38 -18.54 0.05
CA ARG A 160 2.37 -17.61 -0.52
C ARG A 160 1.99 -17.06 -1.89
N ARG A 161 1.03 -17.70 -2.58
CA ARG A 161 0.54 -17.29 -3.92
C ARG A 161 -0.98 -17.20 -3.92
N VAL A 162 -1.51 -16.16 -4.55
CA VAL A 162 -2.94 -16.02 -4.80
C VAL A 162 -3.29 -17.00 -5.93
N GLY A 163 -4.09 -18.02 -5.64
CA GLY A 163 -4.52 -18.99 -6.65
C GLY A 163 -5.27 -18.32 -7.81
N LEU A 164 -5.24 -18.93 -9.00
CA LEU A 164 -5.82 -18.41 -10.24
C LEU A 164 -7.29 -17.98 -10.06
N SER A 165 -8.08 -18.80 -9.37
CA SER A 165 -9.51 -18.54 -9.11
C SER A 165 -9.75 -17.30 -8.25
N ARG A 166 -8.90 -17.05 -7.25
CA ARG A 166 -8.98 -15.85 -6.40
C ARG A 166 -8.54 -14.60 -7.16
N SER A 167 -7.50 -14.71 -7.99
CA SER A 167 -7.06 -13.62 -8.86
C SER A 167 -8.14 -13.23 -9.86
N TRP A 168 -8.79 -14.22 -10.50
CA TRP A 168 -9.92 -14.01 -11.41
C TRP A 168 -11.11 -13.33 -10.72
N ARG A 169 -11.54 -13.84 -9.56
CA ARG A 169 -12.65 -13.26 -8.80
C ARG A 169 -12.35 -11.82 -8.38
N ARG A 170 -11.14 -11.57 -7.87
CA ARG A 170 -10.70 -10.23 -7.47
C ARG A 170 -10.69 -9.26 -8.65
N ALA A 171 -10.09 -9.65 -9.77
CA ALA A 171 -10.04 -8.81 -10.97
C ALA A 171 -11.47 -8.48 -11.46
N THR A 172 -12.36 -9.47 -11.49
CA THR A 172 -13.75 -9.30 -11.92
C THR A 172 -14.51 -8.34 -11.00
N VAL A 173 -14.43 -8.52 -9.68
CA VAL A 173 -15.08 -7.62 -8.71
C VAL A 173 -14.54 -6.21 -8.84
N THR A 174 -13.22 -6.05 -8.93
CA THR A 174 -12.60 -4.72 -9.10
C THR A 174 -13.07 -4.04 -10.38
N THR A 175 -13.02 -4.72 -11.53
CA THR A 175 -13.47 -4.13 -12.80
C THR A 175 -14.95 -3.79 -12.78
N VAL A 176 -15.80 -4.69 -12.28
CA VAL A 176 -17.25 -4.44 -12.20
C VAL A 176 -17.54 -3.21 -11.33
N CYS A 177 -16.92 -3.12 -10.16
CA CYS A 177 -17.12 -1.99 -9.25
C CYS A 177 -16.54 -0.67 -9.77
N GLU A 178 -15.42 -0.68 -10.48
CA GLU A 178 -14.74 0.54 -10.92
C GLU A 178 -15.29 1.09 -12.24
N SER A 179 -15.49 0.23 -13.25
CA SER A 179 -15.84 0.68 -14.60
C SER A 179 -17.02 -0.08 -15.22
N GLY A 180 -17.27 -1.33 -14.82
CA GLY A 180 -18.30 -2.17 -15.44
C GLY A 180 -19.70 -1.60 -15.26
N VAL A 181 -20.11 -1.31 -14.03
CA VAL A 181 -21.44 -0.75 -13.74
C VAL A 181 -21.61 0.65 -14.35
N TYR A 182 -20.58 1.49 -14.30
CA TYR A 182 -20.62 2.82 -14.92
C TYR A 182 -20.74 2.73 -16.46
N SER A 183 -19.95 1.86 -17.10
CA SER A 183 -20.02 1.63 -18.54
C SER A 183 -21.39 1.09 -18.96
N LEU A 184 -21.97 0.19 -18.18
CA LEU A 184 -23.33 -0.30 -18.40
C LEU A 184 -24.36 0.83 -18.29
N ALA A 185 -24.22 1.73 -17.32
CA ALA A 185 -25.07 2.92 -17.22
C ALA A 185 -24.98 3.78 -18.49
N CYS A 186 -23.76 4.08 -18.96
CA CYS A 186 -23.55 4.83 -20.20
C CYS A 186 -24.16 4.14 -21.43
N VAL A 187 -24.01 2.82 -21.56
CA VAL A 187 -24.62 2.05 -22.66
C VAL A 187 -26.15 2.10 -22.59
N LEU A 188 -26.73 1.93 -21.40
CA LEU A 188 -28.18 2.04 -21.20
C LEU A 188 -28.69 3.44 -21.56
N LEU A 189 -27.95 4.49 -21.21
CA LEU A 189 -28.25 5.86 -21.58
C LEU A 189 -28.29 6.04 -23.11
N LEU A 190 -27.27 5.54 -23.82
CA LEU A 190 -27.18 5.62 -25.28
C LEU A 190 -28.32 4.88 -25.99
N THR A 191 -28.84 3.81 -25.38
CA THR A 191 -30.01 3.07 -25.89
C THR A 191 -31.36 3.68 -25.51
N GLY A 192 -31.38 4.83 -24.81
CA GLY A 192 -32.61 5.53 -24.41
C GLY A 192 -33.27 5.01 -23.12
N ARG A 193 -32.62 4.13 -22.36
CA ARG A 193 -33.13 3.58 -21.10
C ARG A 193 -32.75 4.47 -19.91
N PHE A 194 -33.21 5.72 -19.91
CA PHE A 194 -32.80 6.76 -18.95
C PHE A 194 -32.95 6.36 -17.47
N PHE A 195 -34.11 5.85 -17.06
CA PHE A 195 -34.35 5.50 -15.66
C PHE A 195 -33.42 4.38 -15.16
N VAL A 196 -33.30 3.29 -15.93
CA VAL A 196 -32.42 2.16 -15.59
C VAL A 196 -30.95 2.60 -15.60
N SER A 197 -30.56 3.43 -16.56
CA SER A 197 -29.23 4.06 -16.60
C SER A 197 -28.94 4.85 -15.33
N PHE A 198 -29.88 5.68 -14.88
CA PHE A 198 -29.72 6.49 -13.67
C PHE A 198 -29.56 5.62 -12.41
N LEU A 199 -30.36 4.56 -12.27
CA LEU A 199 -30.20 3.60 -11.17
C LEU A 199 -28.85 2.89 -11.22
N CYS A 200 -28.38 2.51 -12.42
CA CYS A 200 -27.09 1.87 -12.62
C CYS A 200 -25.94 2.83 -12.27
N TRP A 201 -26.06 4.11 -12.63
CA TRP A 201 -25.10 5.15 -12.24
C TRP A 201 -25.05 5.35 -10.72
N LEU A 202 -26.20 5.43 -10.04
CA LEU A 202 -26.26 5.49 -8.58
C LEU A 202 -25.58 4.28 -7.93
N ALA A 203 -25.80 3.07 -8.47
CA ALA A 203 -25.14 1.86 -8.02
C ALA A 203 -23.61 1.93 -8.21
N ALA A 204 -23.14 2.46 -9.34
CA ALA A 204 -21.70 2.66 -9.58
C ALA A 204 -21.08 3.64 -8.55
N VAL A 205 -21.75 4.77 -8.29
CA VAL A 205 -21.31 5.74 -7.27
C VAL A 205 -21.28 5.10 -5.89
N ALA A 206 -22.31 4.35 -5.52
CA ALA A 206 -22.38 3.66 -4.24
C ALA A 206 -21.26 2.61 -4.08
N LEU A 207 -20.96 1.83 -5.12
CA LEU A 207 -19.86 0.86 -5.13
C LEU A 207 -18.50 1.54 -5.00
N LEU A 208 -18.28 2.62 -5.74
CA LEU A 208 -17.05 3.41 -5.67
C LEU A 208 -16.87 4.02 -4.27
N ALA A 209 -17.93 4.61 -3.71
CA ALA A 209 -17.94 5.15 -2.37
C ALA A 209 -17.67 4.06 -1.32
N ALA A 210 -18.32 2.91 -1.41
CA ALA A 210 -18.08 1.80 -0.49
C ALA A 210 -16.63 1.26 -0.58
N ASN A 211 -16.06 1.21 -1.79
CA ASN A 211 -14.66 0.81 -1.99
C ASN A 211 -13.68 1.85 -1.41
N GLY A 212 -13.94 3.14 -1.61
CA GLY A 212 -13.13 4.23 -1.04
C GLY A 212 -13.25 4.33 0.48
N LEU A 213 -14.48 4.23 1.02
CA LEU A 213 -14.75 4.26 2.45
C LEU A 213 -14.10 3.07 3.17
N THR A 214 -14.16 1.86 2.61
CA THR A 214 -13.49 0.69 3.22
C THR A 214 -11.97 0.83 3.23
N MET A 215 -11.39 1.53 2.24
CA MET A 215 -9.98 1.88 2.22
C MET A 215 -9.59 2.89 3.32
N LEU A 216 -10.46 3.87 3.62
CA LEU A 216 -10.20 4.96 4.56
C LEU A 216 -10.56 4.62 6.02
N ALA A 217 -11.72 3.99 6.26
CA ALA A 217 -12.35 3.86 7.58
C ALA A 217 -12.18 2.49 8.26
N GLY A 218 -11.76 1.44 7.54
CA GLY A 218 -11.72 0.09 8.10
C GLY A 218 -10.66 -0.11 9.20
N ARG A 219 -11.03 -0.64 10.38
CA ARG A 219 -10.10 -1.04 11.47
C ARG A 219 -8.96 -1.96 11.00
N ARG A 220 -9.18 -2.76 9.96
CA ARG A 220 -8.16 -3.61 9.30
C ARG A 220 -7.78 -3.14 7.88
N ARG A 221 -8.30 -1.97 7.44
CA ARG A 221 -8.04 -1.31 6.14
C ARG A 221 -8.01 -2.30 4.95
N ARG A 222 -9.01 -3.17 4.85
CA ARG A 222 -9.20 -4.11 3.72
C ARG A 222 -10.22 -3.51 2.76
N SER A 223 -9.92 -3.47 1.46
CA SER A 223 -10.91 -3.03 0.47
C SER A 223 -12.03 -4.06 0.30
N LEU A 224 -13.17 -3.66 -0.27
CA LEU A 224 -14.25 -4.60 -0.64
C LEU A 224 -13.76 -5.75 -1.52
N ALA A 225 -12.89 -5.43 -2.48
CA ALA A 225 -12.26 -6.45 -3.33
C ALA A 225 -11.37 -7.42 -2.55
N ASP A 226 -10.71 -6.96 -1.48
CA ASP A 226 -9.91 -7.81 -0.59
C ASP A 226 -10.81 -8.71 0.27
N LEU A 227 -11.93 -8.19 0.77
CA LEU A 227 -12.93 -8.93 1.54
C LEU A 227 -13.59 -10.03 0.68
N LEU A 228 -14.13 -9.66 -0.48
CA LEU A 228 -14.76 -10.58 -1.42
C LEU A 228 -13.75 -11.55 -2.05
N GLY A 229 -12.50 -11.11 -2.24
CA GLY A 229 -11.41 -11.91 -2.78
C GLY A 229 -10.76 -12.87 -1.76
N GLY A 230 -11.02 -12.69 -0.46
CA GLY A 230 -10.32 -13.44 0.59
C GLY A 230 -8.80 -13.22 0.54
N THR A 231 -8.37 -12.00 0.22
CA THR A 231 -6.96 -11.61 0.08
C THR A 231 -6.58 -10.55 1.11
N VAL A 232 -5.32 -10.53 1.52
CA VAL A 232 -4.75 -9.54 2.44
C VAL A 232 -3.55 -8.89 1.76
N VAL A 233 -3.51 -7.55 1.78
CA VAL A 233 -2.36 -6.80 1.27
C VAL A 233 -1.36 -6.62 2.41
N GLU A 234 -0.18 -7.24 2.26
CA GLU A 234 0.93 -7.13 3.21
C GLU A 234 2.11 -6.38 2.59
N ARG A 235 3.02 -5.88 3.44
CA ARG A 235 4.30 -5.33 2.98
C ARG A 235 5.14 -6.44 2.34
N GLY A 236 5.63 -6.20 1.13
CA GLY A 236 6.50 -7.13 0.42
C GLY A 236 7.77 -7.44 1.22
N ALA A 237 8.21 -8.69 1.17
CA ALA A 237 9.38 -9.19 1.91
C ALA A 237 10.66 -8.40 1.63
N LEU A 238 10.85 -7.86 0.41
CA LEU A 238 12.03 -7.06 0.04
C LEU A 238 12.23 -5.83 0.92
N LEU A 239 11.16 -5.12 1.29
CA LEU A 239 11.28 -4.00 2.23
C LEU A 239 11.48 -4.47 3.67
N ARG A 240 11.03 -5.68 4.01
CA ARG A 240 11.37 -6.28 5.32
C ARG A 240 12.87 -6.58 5.36
N THR A 241 13.42 -7.16 4.30
CA THR A 241 14.86 -7.41 4.19
C THR A 241 15.66 -6.11 4.21
N ALA A 242 15.22 -5.08 3.47
CA ALA A 242 15.88 -3.78 3.47
C ALA A 242 15.75 -3.05 4.82
N ALA A 243 14.59 -3.10 5.48
CA ALA A 243 14.41 -2.50 6.80
C ALA A 243 15.16 -3.27 7.90
N GLN A 244 15.25 -4.59 7.79
CA GLN A 244 16.05 -5.42 8.68
C GLN A 244 17.54 -5.14 8.46
N ALA A 245 18.00 -5.06 7.21
CA ALA A 245 19.38 -4.69 6.87
C ALA A 245 19.71 -3.27 7.36
N ALA A 246 18.81 -2.30 7.20
CA ALA A 246 18.99 -0.94 7.69
C ALA A 246 19.08 -0.90 9.23
N ARG A 247 18.21 -1.63 9.94
CA ARG A 247 18.28 -1.74 11.41
C ARG A 247 19.57 -2.43 11.87
N GLN A 248 20.00 -3.48 11.19
CA GLN A 248 21.27 -4.16 11.46
C GLN A 248 22.45 -3.21 11.22
N GLY A 249 22.41 -2.39 10.16
CA GLY A 249 23.41 -1.35 9.89
C GLY A 249 23.47 -0.28 10.98
N VAL A 250 22.33 0.22 11.44
CA VAL A 250 22.26 1.20 12.55
C VAL A 250 22.74 0.60 13.88
N GLN A 251 22.39 -0.66 14.17
CA GLN A 251 22.89 -1.36 15.35
C GLN A 251 24.42 -1.60 15.27
N ALA A 252 24.94 -1.97 14.11
CA ALA A 252 26.38 -2.12 13.90
C ALA A 252 27.11 -0.77 14.04
N ALA A 253 26.57 0.30 13.46
CA ALA A 253 27.14 1.65 13.52
C ALA A 253 27.16 2.19 14.97
N SER A 254 26.04 2.05 15.70
CA SER A 254 25.97 2.46 17.11
C SER A 254 26.88 1.63 18.01
N GLY A 255 27.02 0.32 17.76
CA GLY A 255 27.99 -0.53 18.44
C GLY A 255 29.43 -0.07 18.21
N SER A 256 29.77 0.29 16.97
CA SER A 256 31.09 0.83 16.62
C SER A 256 31.35 2.20 17.24
N ALA A 257 30.36 3.09 17.24
CA ALA A 257 30.46 4.41 17.90
C ALA A 257 30.68 4.27 19.42
N ARG A 258 29.98 3.35 20.10
CA ARG A 258 30.19 3.07 21.52
C ARG A 258 31.58 2.52 21.81
N ARG A 259 32.08 1.61 20.96
CA ARG A 259 33.46 1.08 21.09
C ARG A 259 34.51 2.17 20.91
N LEU A 260 34.31 3.06 19.94
CA LEU A 260 35.22 4.18 19.70
C LEU A 260 35.21 5.16 20.89
N GLY A 261 34.03 5.52 21.39
CA GLY A 261 33.88 6.39 22.55
C GLY A 261 34.53 5.80 23.81
N ARG A 262 34.41 4.49 24.04
CA ARG A 262 35.08 3.81 25.15
C ARG A 262 36.60 3.88 25.03
N ARG A 263 37.17 3.61 23.84
CA ARG A 263 38.61 3.72 23.59
C ARG A 263 39.14 5.14 23.78
N LEU A 264 38.37 6.14 23.34
CA LEU A 264 38.72 7.54 23.56
C LEU A 264 38.74 7.85 25.05
N ARG A 265 37.71 7.44 25.80
CA ARG A 265 37.64 7.63 27.25
C ARG A 265 38.79 6.94 27.99
N GLU A 266 39.14 5.72 27.60
CA GLU A 266 40.29 4.98 28.14
C GLU A 266 41.61 5.70 27.84
N ARG A 267 41.80 6.22 26.62
CA ARG A 267 42.98 7.05 26.29
C ARG A 267 43.02 8.34 27.09
N THR A 268 41.89 9.03 27.25
CA THR A 268 41.81 10.25 28.05
C THR A 268 42.09 9.97 29.53
N ALA A 269 41.66 8.82 30.06
CA ALA A 269 41.97 8.40 31.42
C ALA A 269 43.46 8.06 31.60
N GLN A 270 44.10 7.46 30.58
CA GLN A 270 45.55 7.20 30.58
C GLN A 270 46.38 8.48 30.49
N HIS A 271 45.88 9.52 29.80
CA HIS A 271 46.55 10.81 29.64
C HIS A 271 46.03 11.88 30.63
N ALA A 272 45.13 11.51 31.54
CA ALA A 272 44.73 12.41 32.60
C ALA A 272 45.98 12.76 33.41
N PRO A 273 46.35 14.05 33.52
CA PRO A 273 47.47 14.45 34.34
C PRO A 273 47.31 13.80 35.71
N TYR A 274 48.37 13.18 36.21
CA TYR A 274 48.40 12.67 37.57
C TYR A 274 47.76 13.74 38.47
N PRO A 275 46.75 13.39 39.29
CA PRO A 275 46.17 14.37 40.19
C PRO A 275 47.34 15.03 40.93
N PRO A 276 47.41 16.37 40.95
CA PRO A 276 48.53 17.08 41.56
C PRO A 276 48.76 16.46 42.93
N ALA A 277 50.02 16.07 43.19
CA ALA A 277 50.41 15.36 44.39
C ALA A 277 49.64 15.93 45.57
N ALA A 278 48.88 15.07 46.27
CA ALA A 278 48.06 15.49 47.38
C ALA A 278 48.92 16.43 48.26
N PRO A 279 48.43 17.66 48.55
CA PRO A 279 49.21 18.59 49.35
C PRO A 279 49.68 17.85 50.61
N PRO A 280 50.95 18.02 51.01
CA PRO A 280 51.56 17.26 52.09
C PRO A 280 50.58 17.24 53.25
N GLN A 281 50.15 16.03 53.63
CA GLN A 281 49.23 15.84 54.74
C GLN A 281 49.80 16.61 55.92
N ALA A 282 49.12 17.69 56.30
CA ALA A 282 49.44 18.42 57.50
C ALA A 282 49.46 17.39 58.63
N ARG A 283 50.60 17.31 59.32
CA ARG A 283 50.77 16.48 60.52
C ARG A 283 49.51 16.62 61.38
N PRO A 284 48.94 15.52 61.90
CA PRO A 284 47.81 15.60 62.81
C PRO A 284 48.21 16.49 63.99
N GLY A 285 47.59 17.68 64.04
CA GLY A 285 47.61 18.51 65.23
C GLY A 285 46.93 17.75 66.38
N PRO A 286 47.29 18.06 67.64
CA PRO A 286 46.73 17.37 68.79
C PRO A 286 45.20 17.40 68.75
N ALA A 287 44.61 16.26 69.09
CA ALA A 287 43.17 16.00 69.05
C ALA A 287 42.36 17.17 69.63
N GLN A 288 41.68 17.91 68.76
CA GLN A 288 40.61 18.79 69.20
C GLN A 288 39.42 17.90 69.57
N PHE A 289 39.11 17.90 70.86
CA PHE A 289 37.88 17.35 71.42
C PHE A 289 36.68 17.84 70.61
N GLN A 290 36.03 16.90 69.93
CA GLN A 290 34.83 17.16 69.16
C GLN A 290 33.69 17.41 70.15
N GLN A 291 33.26 18.67 70.26
CA GLN A 291 32.05 19.04 71.00
C GLN A 291 30.82 18.39 70.34
N PRO A 292 29.88 17.83 71.13
CA PRO A 292 28.65 17.27 70.61
C PRO A 292 27.63 18.36 70.27
N GLY A 293 27.03 18.27 69.07
CA GLY A 293 25.68 18.78 68.80
C GLY A 293 25.62 19.96 67.83
N TYR A 294 24.96 19.75 66.68
CA TYR A 294 23.71 20.41 66.29
C TYR A 294 23.09 19.62 65.12
N PRO A 295 21.78 19.29 65.15
CA PRO A 295 21.09 18.68 64.02
C PRO A 295 20.96 19.68 62.84
N PRO A 296 20.95 19.19 61.60
CA PRO A 296 20.80 20.05 60.43
C PRO A 296 19.40 20.70 60.38
N PRO A 297 19.30 21.96 59.91
CA PRO A 297 18.02 22.64 59.77
C PRO A 297 17.13 21.97 58.70
N PRO A 298 15.80 22.04 58.84
CA PRO A 298 14.84 21.45 57.91
C PRO A 298 14.90 22.12 56.52
N PRO A 299 14.55 21.39 55.45
CA PRO A 299 14.59 21.90 54.08
C PRO A 299 13.60 23.06 53.90
N GLY A 300 14.16 24.25 53.64
CA GLY A 300 13.43 25.49 53.42
C GLY A 300 12.70 25.52 52.08
N GLY A 301 11.54 26.18 52.11
CA GLY A 301 10.54 26.26 51.06
C GLY A 301 11.00 26.91 49.75
N ALA A 302 10.24 26.59 48.70
CA ALA A 302 10.33 27.17 47.38
C ALA A 302 10.02 28.69 47.39
N PRO A 303 10.68 29.49 46.55
CA PRO A 303 10.39 30.92 46.42
C PRO A 303 9.07 31.16 45.66
N PRO A 304 8.34 32.25 45.98
CA PRO A 304 7.07 32.58 45.36
C PRO A 304 7.24 33.13 43.94
N HIS A 305 6.29 32.77 43.07
CA HIS A 305 6.08 33.42 41.78
C HIS A 305 5.57 34.84 41.99
N SER A 306 6.25 35.81 41.36
CA SER A 306 5.79 37.18 41.24
C SER A 306 4.83 37.32 40.04
N PRO A 307 3.86 38.25 40.09
CA PRO A 307 2.77 38.43 39.13
C PRO A 307 3.20 38.99 37.78
#